data_AF-A0A9P9I1U2-F1
#
_entry.id   AF-A0A9P9I1U2-F1
#
_cell.length_a   1.000
_cell.length_b   1.000
_cell.length_c   1.000
_cell.angle_alpha   90.00
_cell.angle_beta   90.00
_cell.angle_gamma   90.00
#
_symmetry.space_group_name_H-M   'P 1'
#
loop_
_entity.id
_entity.type
_entity.pdbx_description
1 polymer ?
#
loop_
_entity_poly.entity_id
_entity_poly.type
_entity_poly.pdbx_seq_one_letter_code
_entity_poly.pdbx_strand_id
1 'polypeptide(L)'
;MRPTVVELHTEIDAQSRVASRYGQVGLDPLDTNIAFVKHNYYQHPSTPFDTKKISQNDAIGCPPTTTPRDPDAAIRATDTDAAHARLSAINKGYLSDPFTALLVPRARFAPPRPPLINHGTHVRARGIDALVHAWLDIGGADIKKQIVSVGAGSDSRFWRIASSARGDALKAYVELDLPENVLSKCMTIRKSKELSAVVGADAVLTHGGQALSSARYHLRPVDLRNESALDAVVDLLDPTIPTLFIAECVLAYMDRGASDRLLRKIADHFDCSAAVVYEMFGLDDAFGRVMRENLQARNVTLPGVDAYPTLTAQAERFTVNGFTASSSLTLRTIRSHYISSEERERIAKLEMLDEIEELDLVLQHYAISWGLKAPEESSFVHWTMPDQV
;
A
#
# COMPACT_ATOMS: atom_id res chain seq x y z
N MET A 1 15.00 -11.60 -24.90
CA MET A 1 14.88 -10.98 -26.24
C MET A 1 15.26 -9.51 -26.12
N ARG A 2 15.99 -8.93 -27.09
CA ARG A 2 16.24 -7.48 -27.10
C ARG A 2 14.98 -6.79 -27.63
N PRO A 3 14.48 -5.72 -26.99
CA PRO A 3 13.32 -4.99 -27.47
C PRO A 3 13.62 -4.38 -28.85
N THR A 4 12.57 -4.31 -29.68
CA THR A 4 12.64 -3.70 -31.01
C THR A 4 12.78 -2.18 -30.93
N VAL A 5 13.29 -1.54 -31.98
CA VAL A 5 13.47 -0.08 -32.04
C VAL A 5 12.15 0.69 -31.86
N VAL A 6 11.03 0.08 -32.26
CA VAL A 6 9.68 0.62 -32.08
C VAL A 6 9.25 0.55 -30.62
N GLU A 7 9.46 -0.58 -29.94
CA GLU A 7 9.18 -0.74 -28.50
C GLU A 7 9.97 0.26 -27.65
N LEU A 8 11.24 0.49 -28.00
CA LEU A 8 12.11 1.48 -27.33
C LEU A 8 11.60 2.92 -27.53
N HIS A 9 11.11 3.28 -28.73
CA HIS A 9 10.55 4.61 -28.98
C HIS A 9 9.25 4.84 -28.21
N THR A 10 8.36 3.84 -28.17
CA THR A 10 7.09 3.94 -27.42
C THR A 10 7.32 4.05 -25.92
N GLU A 11 8.34 3.37 -25.38
CA GLU A 11 8.68 3.42 -23.96
C GLU A 11 9.28 4.76 -23.55
N ILE A 12 10.19 5.33 -24.36
CA ILE A 12 10.77 6.67 -24.12
C ILE A 12 9.69 7.77 -24.16
N ASP A 13 8.73 7.65 -25.10
CA ASP A 13 7.63 8.59 -25.25
C ASP A 13 6.63 8.49 -24.08
N ALA A 14 6.31 7.28 -23.63
CA ALA A 14 5.52 7.06 -22.41
C ALA A 14 6.23 7.63 -21.16
N GLN A 15 7.53 7.36 -20.99
CA GLN A 15 8.31 7.93 -19.88
C GLN A 15 8.29 9.46 -19.88
N SER A 16 8.44 10.08 -21.05
CA SER A 16 8.43 11.53 -21.20
C SER A 16 7.05 12.14 -20.92
N ARG A 17 5.97 11.49 -21.37
CA ARG A 17 4.60 11.95 -21.09
C ARG A 17 4.22 11.79 -19.63
N VAL A 18 4.54 10.67 -18.99
CA VAL A 18 4.29 10.46 -17.57
C VAL A 18 5.13 11.44 -16.74
N ALA A 19 6.40 11.62 -17.07
CA ALA A 19 7.25 12.65 -16.46
C ALA A 19 6.65 14.06 -16.57
N SER A 20 6.15 14.44 -17.75
CA SER A 20 5.55 15.76 -18.00
C SER A 20 4.20 15.94 -17.29
N ARG A 21 3.34 14.93 -17.36
CA ARG A 21 1.96 14.96 -16.85
C ARG A 21 1.90 14.84 -15.33
N TYR A 22 2.81 14.08 -14.74
CA TYR A 22 2.83 13.81 -13.30
C TYR A 22 3.98 14.52 -12.56
N GLY A 23 5.01 15.01 -13.26
CA GLY A 23 6.14 15.75 -12.67
C GLY A 23 5.85 17.21 -12.29
N GLN A 24 4.77 17.82 -12.80
CA GLN A 24 4.35 19.17 -12.34
C GLN A 24 3.51 19.14 -11.05
N VAL A 25 3.23 17.96 -10.49
CA VAL A 25 2.21 17.80 -9.43
C VAL A 25 2.73 17.12 -8.15
N GLY A 26 3.98 16.65 -8.10
CA GLY A 26 4.56 16.14 -6.85
C GLY A 26 4.00 14.77 -6.39
N LEU A 27 3.65 13.86 -7.31
CA LEU A 27 2.84 12.67 -7.05
C LEU A 27 3.56 11.31 -7.23
N ASP A 28 3.21 10.35 -6.35
CA ASP A 28 3.27 8.90 -6.60
C ASP A 28 2.02 8.49 -7.43
N PRO A 29 2.17 7.85 -8.60
CA PRO A 29 1.09 7.57 -9.53
C PRO A 29 0.14 6.43 -9.14
N LEU A 30 0.34 5.70 -8.04
CA LEU A 30 -0.63 4.71 -7.55
C LEU A 30 -1.16 5.03 -6.15
N ASP A 31 -0.44 5.86 -5.40
CA ASP A 31 -0.79 6.18 -4.02
C ASP A 31 -1.09 7.65 -3.76
N THR A 32 -1.16 8.57 -4.74
CA THR A 32 -1.42 10.00 -4.44
C THR A 32 -2.41 10.76 -5.34
N ASN A 33 -3.25 11.60 -4.72
CA ASN A 33 -3.30 13.03 -5.04
C ASN A 33 -3.72 13.60 -6.42
N ILE A 34 -4.17 12.91 -7.49
CA ILE A 34 -4.40 13.66 -8.76
C ILE A 34 -5.67 14.53 -8.70
N ALA A 35 -5.51 15.80 -8.38
CA ALA A 35 -6.46 16.86 -8.72
C ALA A 35 -5.99 17.53 -10.03
N PHE A 36 -6.70 17.31 -11.13
CA PHE A 36 -6.48 18.03 -12.39
C PHE A 36 -6.88 19.50 -12.22
N VAL A 37 -5.94 20.43 -12.39
CA VAL A 37 -6.25 21.80 -12.85
C VAL A 37 -6.26 21.77 -14.38
N LYS A 38 -7.43 21.52 -14.98
CA LYS A 38 -7.72 22.05 -16.31
C LYS A 38 -8.04 23.53 -16.14
N HIS A 39 -7.08 24.43 -16.38
CA HIS A 39 -7.36 25.74 -16.95
C HIS A 39 -6.08 26.37 -17.52
N ASN A 40 -6.23 26.95 -18.72
CA ASN A 40 -5.30 27.84 -19.42
C ASN A 40 -4.31 27.20 -20.41
N TYR A 41 -4.85 26.63 -21.48
CA TYR A 41 -4.29 26.89 -22.81
C TYR A 41 -5.30 27.73 -23.58
N TYR A 42 -5.01 29.02 -23.69
CA TYR A 42 -5.49 30.04 -24.65
C TYR A 42 -5.58 31.38 -23.93
N GLN A 43 -4.47 32.10 -23.78
CA GLN A 43 -4.45 33.57 -23.90
C GLN A 43 -3.10 34.04 -24.45
N HIS A 44 -3.20 34.86 -25.50
CA HIS A 44 -2.16 35.56 -26.24
C HIS A 44 -1.50 36.69 -25.38
N PRO A 45 -0.41 37.33 -25.86
CA PRO A 45 0.65 37.84 -24.99
C PRO A 45 0.40 39.23 -24.40
N SER A 46 0.82 39.36 -23.14
CA SER A 46 1.46 40.51 -22.47
C SER A 46 1.03 41.94 -22.79
N THR A 47 0.52 42.62 -21.76
CA THR A 47 0.80 44.05 -21.48
C THR A 47 1.40 44.19 -20.07
N PRO A 48 2.44 45.01 -19.87
CA PRO A 48 3.13 45.12 -18.58
C PRO A 48 2.50 46.22 -17.72
N PHE A 49 2.27 45.95 -16.43
CA PHE A 49 1.91 46.96 -15.43
C PHE A 49 2.95 47.04 -14.30
N ASP A 50 3.73 48.12 -14.39
CA ASP A 50 4.13 49.11 -13.38
C ASP A 50 4.38 48.66 -11.92
N THR A 51 5.67 48.70 -11.54
CA THR A 51 6.16 48.56 -10.17
C THR A 51 6.13 49.90 -9.43
N LYS A 52 5.30 50.04 -8.37
CA LYS A 52 5.50 51.07 -7.34
C LYS A 52 5.23 50.56 -5.92
N LYS A 53 6.33 50.58 -5.14
CA LYS A 53 6.50 50.95 -3.70
C LYS A 53 5.47 50.45 -2.68
N ILE A 54 5.94 49.61 -1.75
CA ILE A 54 5.49 49.64 -0.35
C ILE A 54 6.72 49.65 0.57
N SER A 55 6.64 50.54 1.57
CA SER A 55 7.67 51.00 2.50
C SER A 55 8.04 49.99 3.58
N GLN A 56 9.30 50.06 4.00
CA GLN A 56 9.82 49.53 5.26
C GLN A 56 9.18 50.25 6.46
N ASN A 57 8.61 49.49 7.40
CA ASN A 57 8.83 49.59 8.85
C ASN A 57 7.77 48.78 9.62
N ASP A 58 8.21 47.74 10.33
CA ASP A 58 7.99 47.55 11.77
C ASP A 58 8.28 46.08 12.12
N ALA A 59 9.51 45.84 12.57
CA ALA A 59 9.95 44.58 13.14
C ALA A 59 9.60 44.55 14.63
N ILE A 60 8.57 43.80 15.00
CA ILE A 60 8.37 43.31 16.36
C ILE A 60 8.66 41.81 16.32
N GLY A 61 9.78 41.42 16.91
CA GLY A 61 10.28 40.04 16.91
C GLY A 61 9.35 39.10 17.66
N CYS A 62 8.67 38.22 16.91
CA CYS A 62 8.14 36.97 17.44
C CYS A 62 9.30 35.97 17.49
N PRO A 63 9.56 35.28 18.62
CA PRO A 63 10.55 34.21 18.62
C PRO A 63 10.10 33.14 17.61
N PRO A 64 11.00 32.57 16.78
CA PRO A 64 10.62 31.48 15.90
C PRO A 64 10.19 30.32 16.78
N THR A 65 8.89 30.06 16.86
CA THR A 65 8.34 28.80 17.36
C THR A 65 8.76 27.74 16.36
N THR A 66 9.97 27.22 16.51
CA THR A 66 10.37 25.97 15.88
C THR A 66 9.66 24.86 16.64
N THR A 67 8.35 24.69 16.38
CA THR A 67 7.71 23.41 16.65
C THR A 67 8.57 22.34 15.98
N PRO A 68 9.04 21.31 16.70
CA PRO A 68 9.76 20.21 16.09
C PRO A 68 8.91 19.70 14.92
N ARG A 69 9.47 19.76 13.71
CA ARG A 69 8.78 19.27 12.52
C ARG A 69 8.67 17.77 12.70
N ASP A 70 7.45 17.27 12.89
CA ASP A 70 7.16 15.85 13.01
C ASP A 70 7.70 15.13 11.74
N PRO A 71 8.80 14.36 11.87
CA PRO A 71 9.50 13.80 10.72
C PRO A 71 8.67 12.75 9.99
N ASP A 72 7.71 12.15 10.69
CA ASP A 72 6.88 11.07 10.17
C ASP A 72 5.52 11.56 9.65
N ALA A 73 5.20 12.85 9.78
CA ALA A 73 3.95 13.41 9.27
C ALA A 73 3.75 13.20 7.77
N ALA A 74 4.84 13.28 6.98
CA ALA A 74 4.79 13.03 5.54
C ALA A 74 4.51 11.55 5.23
N ILE A 75 5.11 10.64 6.00
CA ILE A 75 4.89 9.19 5.89
C ILE A 75 3.47 8.84 6.31
N ARG A 76 2.97 9.34 7.45
CA ARG A 76 1.57 9.10 7.87
C ARG A 76 0.55 9.63 6.86
N ALA A 77 0.87 10.70 6.14
CA ALA A 77 -0.01 11.25 5.12
C ALA A 77 -0.19 10.33 3.89
N THR A 78 0.71 9.37 3.65
CA THR A 78 0.56 8.44 2.51
C THR A 78 -0.63 7.49 2.69
N ASP A 79 -0.98 7.13 3.93
CA ASP A 79 -2.20 6.37 4.23
C ASP A 79 -3.45 7.09 3.68
N THR A 80 -3.57 8.38 3.95
CA THR A 80 -4.73 9.17 3.50
C THR A 80 -4.85 9.16 1.98
N ASP A 81 -3.73 9.22 1.28
CA ASP A 81 -3.77 9.19 -0.17
C ASP A 81 -4.11 7.80 -0.75
N ALA A 82 -3.56 6.73 -0.17
CA ALA A 82 -3.89 5.34 -0.50
C ALA A 82 -5.37 5.02 -0.23
N ALA A 83 -5.89 5.46 0.92
CA ALA A 83 -7.30 5.32 1.31
C ALA A 83 -8.24 6.02 0.31
N HIS A 84 -7.87 7.21 -0.14
CA HIS A 84 -8.62 7.93 -1.18
C HIS A 84 -8.54 7.24 -2.56
N ALA A 85 -7.38 6.67 -2.93
CA ALA A 85 -7.25 5.92 -4.17
C ALA A 85 -8.16 4.68 -4.17
N ARG A 86 -8.15 3.91 -3.08
CA ARG A 86 -9.05 2.78 -2.86
C ARG A 86 -10.51 3.19 -2.92
N LEU A 87 -10.89 4.26 -2.21
CA LEU A 87 -12.27 4.77 -2.19
C LEU A 87 -12.74 5.22 -3.59
N SER A 88 -11.88 5.88 -4.36
CA SER A 88 -12.18 6.24 -5.74
C SER A 88 -12.44 5.00 -6.61
N ALA A 89 -11.57 4.00 -6.55
CA ALA A 89 -11.72 2.75 -7.28
C ALA A 89 -13.05 2.04 -6.92
N ILE A 90 -13.43 2.03 -5.64
CA ILE A 90 -14.72 1.49 -5.19
C ILE A 90 -15.90 2.28 -5.78
N ASN A 91 -15.88 3.61 -5.65
CA ASN A 91 -16.96 4.47 -6.15
C ASN A 91 -17.14 4.38 -7.67
N LYS A 92 -16.08 4.05 -8.40
CA LYS A 92 -16.08 3.83 -9.85
C LYS A 92 -16.37 2.39 -10.26
N GLY A 93 -16.58 1.48 -9.31
CA GLY A 93 -16.93 0.08 -9.58
C GLY A 93 -15.75 -0.83 -9.93
N TYR A 94 -14.50 -0.37 -9.73
CA TYR A 94 -13.32 -1.21 -9.91
C TYR A 94 -13.19 -2.26 -8.80
N LEU A 95 -13.63 -1.92 -7.58
CA LEU A 95 -13.55 -2.77 -6.40
C LEU A 95 -14.91 -2.85 -5.70
N SER A 96 -15.15 -3.94 -4.97
CA SER A 96 -16.31 -4.10 -4.09
C SER A 96 -15.82 -4.22 -2.65
N ASP A 97 -16.14 -3.22 -1.84
CA ASP A 97 -15.72 -3.14 -0.45
C ASP A 97 -16.67 -2.21 0.33
N PRO A 98 -17.53 -2.77 1.20
CA PRO A 98 -18.51 -1.98 1.93
C PRO A 98 -17.91 -1.25 3.16
N PHE A 99 -16.64 -1.50 3.51
CA PHE A 99 -16.04 -1.05 4.76
C PHE A 99 -15.06 0.12 4.57
N THR A 100 -14.38 0.22 3.42
CA THR A 100 -13.39 1.29 3.17
C THR A 100 -13.96 2.69 3.44
N ALA A 101 -15.17 2.99 2.95
CA ALA A 101 -15.78 4.31 3.14
C ALA A 101 -16.05 4.66 4.62
N LEU A 102 -16.13 3.66 5.52
CA LEU A 102 -16.29 3.86 6.96
C LEU A 102 -14.98 4.22 7.65
N LEU A 103 -13.85 3.82 7.06
CA LEU A 103 -12.49 4.06 7.59
C LEU A 103 -11.90 5.39 7.07
N VAL A 104 -12.30 5.84 5.87
CA VAL A 104 -11.80 7.08 5.27
C VAL A 104 -12.46 8.32 5.85
N PRO A 105 -11.71 9.25 6.48
CA PRO A 105 -12.25 10.50 6.97
C PRO A 105 -12.91 11.30 5.85
N ARG A 106 -14.15 11.76 6.07
CA ARG A 106 -14.92 12.56 5.08
C ARG A 106 -15.04 11.88 3.71
N ALA A 107 -15.12 10.55 3.66
CA ALA A 107 -15.23 9.73 2.44
C ALA A 107 -16.16 10.31 1.36
N ARG A 108 -17.35 10.78 1.75
CA ARG A 108 -18.34 11.39 0.83
C ARG A 108 -17.85 12.62 0.05
N PHE A 109 -16.78 13.26 0.51
CA PHE A 109 -16.19 14.45 -0.11
C PHE A 109 -14.81 14.16 -0.72
N ALA A 110 -14.37 12.91 -0.72
CA ALA A 110 -13.11 12.53 -1.35
C ALA A 110 -13.23 12.72 -2.87
N PRO A 111 -12.29 13.44 -3.52
CA PRO A 111 -12.33 13.63 -4.95
C PRO A 111 -12.07 12.30 -5.68
N PRO A 112 -12.68 12.09 -6.88
CA PRO A 112 -12.34 10.94 -7.70
C PRO A 112 -10.87 11.02 -8.14
N ARG A 113 -10.26 9.85 -8.29
CA ARG A 113 -8.95 9.69 -8.93
C ARG A 113 -9.10 9.47 -10.43
N PRO A 114 -8.08 9.82 -11.22
CA PRO A 114 -8.01 9.50 -12.63
C PRO A 114 -8.03 7.99 -12.90
N PRO A 115 -8.47 7.59 -14.11
CA PRO A 115 -8.56 6.19 -14.49
C PRO A 115 -7.28 5.40 -14.23
N LEU A 116 -6.11 5.96 -14.57
CA LEU A 116 -4.82 5.30 -14.36
C LEU A 116 -4.61 4.83 -12.90
N ILE A 117 -4.97 5.67 -11.92
CA ILE A 117 -4.89 5.33 -10.49
C ILE A 117 -5.88 4.21 -10.16
N ASN A 118 -7.13 4.32 -10.62
CA ASN A 118 -8.17 3.34 -10.32
C ASN A 118 -7.81 1.96 -10.91
N HIS A 119 -7.23 1.93 -12.11
CA HIS A 119 -6.70 0.72 -12.74
C HIS A 119 -5.57 0.09 -11.91
N GLY A 120 -4.57 0.87 -11.51
CA GLY A 120 -3.48 0.31 -10.71
C GLY A 120 -3.91 -0.11 -9.30
N THR A 121 -4.81 0.65 -8.67
CA THR A 121 -5.44 0.30 -7.38
C THR A 121 -6.21 -1.02 -7.48
N HIS A 122 -6.90 -1.25 -8.61
CA HIS A 122 -7.59 -2.50 -8.87
C HIS A 122 -6.63 -3.69 -8.95
N VAL A 123 -5.55 -3.57 -9.75
CA VAL A 123 -4.56 -4.65 -9.93
C VAL A 123 -3.84 -4.94 -8.61
N ARG A 124 -3.44 -3.89 -7.87
CA ARG A 124 -2.86 -3.98 -6.53
C ARG A 124 -3.77 -4.77 -5.59
N ALA A 125 -5.03 -4.33 -5.45
CA ALA A 125 -5.97 -4.95 -4.52
C ALA A 125 -6.23 -6.41 -4.88
N ARG A 126 -6.47 -6.73 -6.17
CA ARG A 126 -6.69 -8.11 -6.62
C ARG A 126 -5.49 -9.00 -6.39
N GLY A 127 -4.28 -8.56 -6.73
CA GLY A 127 -3.07 -9.37 -6.57
C GLY A 127 -2.79 -9.71 -5.11
N ILE A 128 -2.92 -8.73 -4.19
CA ILE A 128 -2.73 -8.98 -2.75
C ILE A 128 -3.86 -9.87 -2.21
N ASP A 129 -5.11 -9.55 -2.54
CA ASP A 129 -6.26 -10.32 -2.06
C ASP A 129 -6.22 -11.77 -2.56
N ALA A 130 -5.70 -12.04 -3.76
CA ALA A 130 -5.55 -13.40 -4.26
C ALA A 130 -4.57 -14.24 -3.42
N LEU A 131 -3.42 -13.68 -3.06
CA LEU A 131 -2.45 -14.35 -2.16
C LEU A 131 -3.03 -14.58 -0.76
N VAL A 132 -3.74 -13.58 -0.22
CA VAL A 132 -4.38 -13.67 1.10
C VAL A 132 -5.51 -14.71 1.09
N HIS A 133 -6.34 -14.73 0.05
CA HIS A 133 -7.41 -15.73 -0.09
C HIS A 133 -6.84 -17.14 -0.26
N ALA A 134 -5.84 -17.32 -1.12
CA ALA A 134 -5.16 -18.59 -1.30
C ALA A 134 -4.58 -19.11 0.03
N TRP A 135 -4.03 -18.21 0.85
CA TRP A 135 -3.54 -18.56 2.18
C TRP A 135 -4.64 -19.08 3.12
N LEU A 136 -5.76 -18.36 3.17
CA LEU A 136 -6.89 -18.68 4.03
C LEU A 136 -7.61 -19.97 3.59
N ASP A 137 -7.63 -20.25 2.29
CA ASP A 137 -8.33 -21.39 1.70
C ASP A 137 -7.60 -22.74 1.94
N ILE A 138 -6.30 -22.74 2.21
CA ILE A 138 -5.51 -23.96 2.46
C ILE A 138 -6.06 -24.74 3.66
N GLY A 139 -6.65 -25.91 3.42
CA GLY A 139 -7.26 -26.72 4.49
C GLY A 139 -8.53 -26.11 5.10
N GLY A 140 -9.15 -25.12 4.43
CA GLY A 140 -10.45 -24.56 4.82
C GLY A 140 -10.53 -24.06 6.26
N ALA A 141 -11.69 -24.22 6.90
CA ALA A 141 -11.94 -23.79 8.27
C ALA A 141 -11.27 -24.69 9.34
N ASP A 142 -10.83 -25.89 8.96
CA ASP A 142 -10.21 -26.88 9.85
C ASP A 142 -8.78 -26.47 10.23
N ILE A 143 -8.06 -25.84 9.30
CA ILE A 143 -6.76 -25.24 9.58
C ILE A 143 -6.97 -23.78 9.91
N LYS A 144 -6.62 -23.37 11.12
CA LYS A 144 -6.64 -21.95 11.51
C LYS A 144 -5.40 -21.20 10.99
N LYS A 145 -5.56 -19.91 10.71
CA LYS A 145 -4.49 -19.02 10.24
C LYS A 145 -4.48 -17.71 10.99
N GLN A 146 -3.31 -17.09 11.03
CA GLN A 146 -3.11 -15.74 11.54
C GLN A 146 -2.68 -14.81 10.40
N ILE A 147 -3.06 -13.54 10.51
CA ILE A 147 -2.59 -12.49 9.60
C ILE A 147 -2.02 -11.33 10.41
N VAL A 148 -0.85 -10.83 10.02
CA VAL A 148 -0.23 -9.62 10.55
C VAL A 148 -0.07 -8.62 9.41
N SER A 149 -0.86 -7.55 9.44
CA SER A 149 -0.74 -6.43 8.49
C SER A 149 0.05 -5.29 9.13
N VAL A 150 1.20 -4.96 8.58
CA VAL A 150 2.03 -3.84 9.05
C VAL A 150 1.84 -2.62 8.19
N GLY A 151 1.93 -1.44 8.80
CA GLY A 151 1.57 -0.18 8.16
C GLY A 151 0.16 -0.25 7.60
N ALA A 152 -0.76 -0.86 8.36
CA ALA A 152 -2.09 -1.22 7.87
C ALA A 152 -2.94 0.01 7.50
N GLY A 153 -2.61 1.19 8.02
CA GLY A 153 -3.30 2.44 7.76
C GLY A 153 -4.81 2.27 7.88
N SER A 154 -5.53 2.73 6.86
CA SER A 154 -6.98 2.68 6.74
C SER A 154 -7.48 1.41 6.02
N ASP A 155 -6.69 0.33 5.95
CA ASP A 155 -7.08 -0.94 5.33
C ASP A 155 -8.35 -1.53 5.99
N SER A 156 -9.23 -2.03 5.13
CA SER A 156 -10.53 -2.63 5.45
C SER A 156 -10.54 -4.16 5.39
N ARG A 157 -9.41 -4.77 4.99
CA ARG A 157 -9.30 -6.21 4.66
C ARG A 157 -9.77 -7.13 5.78
N PHE A 158 -9.48 -6.82 7.04
CA PHE A 158 -10.01 -7.58 8.18
C PHE A 158 -11.53 -7.75 8.10
N TRP A 159 -12.28 -6.65 7.92
CA TRP A 159 -13.74 -6.69 7.87
C TRP A 159 -14.26 -7.50 6.68
N ARG A 160 -13.61 -7.36 5.51
CA ARG A 160 -13.95 -8.16 4.32
C ARG A 160 -13.75 -9.66 4.55
N ILE A 161 -12.64 -10.06 5.17
CA ILE A 161 -12.35 -11.47 5.47
C ILE A 161 -13.31 -11.99 6.53
N ALA A 162 -13.43 -11.29 7.66
CA ALA A 162 -14.22 -11.71 8.81
C ALA A 162 -15.73 -11.79 8.52
N SER A 163 -16.21 -11.04 7.52
CA SER A 163 -17.62 -11.05 7.07
C SER A 163 -17.87 -12.03 5.91
N SER A 164 -16.86 -12.81 5.52
CA SER A 164 -16.93 -13.82 4.46
C SER A 164 -16.82 -15.24 5.03
N ALA A 165 -17.01 -16.26 4.20
CA ALA A 165 -16.80 -17.66 4.58
C ALA A 165 -15.35 -17.95 5.05
N ARG A 166 -14.37 -17.14 4.65
CA ARG A 166 -12.97 -17.27 5.10
C ARG A 166 -12.75 -16.81 6.53
N GLY A 167 -13.71 -16.09 7.12
CA GLY A 167 -13.66 -15.63 8.51
C GLY A 167 -13.58 -16.78 9.52
N ASP A 168 -14.06 -17.97 9.16
CA ASP A 168 -13.99 -19.16 10.00
C ASP A 168 -12.56 -19.72 10.09
N ALA A 169 -11.74 -19.55 9.06
CA ALA A 169 -10.34 -19.97 9.07
C ALA A 169 -9.42 -18.97 9.83
N LEU A 170 -9.89 -17.76 10.08
CA LEU A 170 -9.11 -16.69 10.70
C LEU A 170 -9.13 -16.79 12.24
N LYS A 171 -7.97 -17.12 12.83
CA LYS A 171 -7.76 -17.15 14.28
C LYS A 171 -7.52 -15.77 14.86
N ALA A 172 -6.58 -15.03 14.26
CA ALA A 172 -6.24 -13.68 14.68
C ALA A 172 -5.82 -12.84 13.47
N TYR A 173 -6.18 -11.56 13.50
CA TYR A 173 -5.77 -10.53 12.57
C TYR A 173 -5.18 -9.37 13.36
N VAL A 174 -3.90 -9.12 13.17
CA VAL A 174 -3.16 -8.09 13.89
C VAL A 174 -2.77 -7.00 12.92
N GLU A 175 -3.13 -5.76 13.23
CA GLU A 175 -2.71 -4.57 12.51
C GLU A 175 -1.70 -3.79 13.35
N LEU A 176 -0.60 -3.39 12.71
CA LEU A 176 0.45 -2.57 13.29
C LEU A 176 0.60 -1.27 12.50
N ASP A 177 0.65 -0.14 13.19
CA ASP A 177 0.90 1.15 12.57
C ASP A 177 1.46 2.15 13.60
N LEU A 178 1.88 3.33 13.14
CA LEU A 178 2.31 4.41 14.01
C LEU A 178 1.18 4.82 14.99
N PRO A 179 1.52 5.27 16.21
CA PRO A 179 0.54 5.55 17.26
C PRO A 179 -0.60 6.48 16.84
N GLU A 180 -0.31 7.50 16.03
CA GLU A 180 -1.31 8.46 15.56
C GLU A 180 -2.34 7.82 14.60
N ASN A 181 -1.87 6.95 13.70
CA ASN A 181 -2.72 6.23 12.75
C ASN A 181 -3.60 5.22 13.49
N VAL A 182 -3.01 4.47 14.42
CA VAL A 182 -3.74 3.54 15.29
C VAL A 182 -4.80 4.26 16.11
N LEU A 183 -4.46 5.38 16.76
CA LEU A 183 -5.43 6.16 17.53
C LEU A 183 -6.60 6.63 16.66
N SER A 184 -6.31 7.17 15.47
CA SER A 184 -7.33 7.59 14.51
C SER A 184 -8.26 6.43 14.14
N LYS A 185 -7.70 5.27 13.78
CA LYS A 185 -8.45 4.08 13.39
C LYS A 185 -9.27 3.50 14.55
N CYS A 186 -8.71 3.40 15.77
CA CYS A 186 -9.45 3.01 16.97
C CYS A 186 -10.70 3.87 17.18
N MET A 187 -10.56 5.19 17.04
CA MET A 187 -11.68 6.12 17.20
C MET A 187 -12.73 5.95 16.12
N THR A 188 -12.32 5.69 14.88
CA THR A 188 -13.23 5.41 13.76
C THR A 188 -14.00 4.11 13.96
N ILE A 189 -13.32 3.03 14.33
CA ILE A 189 -13.94 1.72 14.62
C ILE A 189 -14.99 1.87 15.72
N ARG A 190 -14.65 2.53 16.83
CA ARG A 190 -15.57 2.71 17.96
C ARG A 190 -16.82 3.54 17.64
N LYS A 191 -16.72 4.47 16.69
CA LYS A 191 -17.84 5.34 16.28
C LYS A 191 -18.76 4.65 15.28
N SER A 192 -18.26 3.70 14.50
CA SER A 192 -19.08 2.94 13.53
C SER A 192 -19.64 1.67 14.18
N LYS A 193 -20.97 1.55 14.17
CA LYS A 193 -21.65 0.34 14.63
C LYS A 193 -21.34 -0.84 13.72
N GLU A 194 -21.22 -0.59 12.42
CA GLU A 194 -20.92 -1.56 11.38
C GLU A 194 -19.51 -2.15 11.58
N LEU A 195 -18.49 -1.31 11.78
CA LEU A 195 -17.13 -1.79 12.05
C LEU A 195 -17.04 -2.52 13.39
N SER A 196 -17.65 -1.95 14.44
CA SER A 196 -17.65 -2.55 15.79
C SER A 196 -18.35 -3.92 15.83
N ALA A 197 -19.43 -4.10 15.06
CA ALA A 197 -20.16 -5.36 15.01
C ALA A 197 -19.30 -6.53 14.52
N VAL A 198 -18.40 -6.28 13.55
CA VAL A 198 -17.51 -7.31 13.00
C VAL A 198 -16.30 -7.57 13.91
N VAL A 199 -15.75 -6.53 14.55
CA VAL A 199 -14.63 -6.66 15.49
C VAL A 199 -15.00 -7.51 16.70
N GLY A 200 -16.24 -7.40 17.18
CA GLY A 200 -16.78 -8.18 18.30
C GLY A 200 -17.14 -7.33 19.51
N ALA A 201 -18.17 -7.75 20.26
CA ALA A 201 -18.66 -7.04 21.45
C ALA A 201 -17.67 -7.08 22.63
N ASP A 202 -16.70 -7.98 22.58
CA ASP A 202 -15.60 -8.16 23.52
C ASP A 202 -14.43 -7.19 23.25
N ALA A 203 -14.52 -6.33 22.24
CA ALA A 203 -13.48 -5.38 21.91
C ALA A 203 -13.20 -4.38 23.05
N VAL A 204 -11.95 -4.35 23.51
CA VAL A 204 -11.47 -3.45 24.56
C VAL A 204 -10.41 -2.51 24.03
N LEU A 205 -10.49 -1.25 24.46
CA LEU A 205 -9.35 -0.35 24.32
C LEU A 205 -8.27 -0.72 25.32
N THR A 206 -7.03 -0.69 24.86
CA THR A 206 -5.85 -0.92 25.69
C THR A 206 -4.87 0.24 25.49
N HIS A 207 -3.72 0.23 26.17
CA HIS A 207 -2.66 1.25 25.99
C HIS A 207 -3.18 2.70 26.13
N GLY A 208 -4.01 2.95 27.15
CA GLY A 208 -4.58 4.29 27.38
C GLY A 208 -5.52 4.78 26.26
N GLY A 209 -6.11 3.87 25.49
CA GLY A 209 -6.99 4.21 24.37
C GLY A 209 -6.32 4.23 23.00
N GLN A 210 -5.03 3.89 22.93
CA GLN A 210 -4.22 3.90 21.71
C GLN A 210 -4.04 2.51 21.09
N ALA A 211 -4.90 1.56 21.45
CA ALA A 211 -4.89 0.22 20.89
C ALA A 211 -6.29 -0.40 21.05
N LEU A 212 -6.64 -1.33 20.17
CA LEU A 212 -7.90 -2.08 20.23
C LEU A 212 -7.58 -3.58 20.22
N SER A 213 -8.30 -4.36 21.02
CA SER A 213 -8.14 -5.81 21.06
C SER A 213 -9.49 -6.49 21.26
N SER A 214 -9.79 -7.51 20.46
CA SER A 214 -10.89 -8.46 20.65
C SER A 214 -10.37 -9.89 20.51
N ALA A 215 -11.25 -10.88 20.47
CA ALA A 215 -10.89 -12.29 20.31
C ALA A 215 -10.19 -12.61 18.98
N ARG A 216 -10.44 -11.83 17.92
CA ARG A 216 -9.88 -12.08 16.58
C ARG A 216 -9.18 -10.89 15.95
N TYR A 217 -9.39 -9.67 16.44
CA TYR A 217 -8.81 -8.47 15.85
C TYR A 217 -8.01 -7.69 16.88
N HIS A 218 -6.79 -7.34 16.52
CA HIS A 218 -5.90 -6.55 17.35
C HIS A 218 -5.31 -5.42 16.52
N LEU A 219 -5.31 -4.22 17.07
CA LEU A 219 -4.72 -3.03 16.48
C LEU A 219 -3.75 -2.44 17.50
N ARG A 220 -2.46 -2.43 17.18
CA ARG A 220 -1.39 -2.04 18.10
C ARG A 220 -0.54 -0.89 17.55
N PRO A 221 -0.20 0.10 18.40
CA PRO A 221 0.70 1.19 18.04
C PRO A 221 2.14 0.68 18.08
N VAL A 222 2.81 0.67 16.94
CA VAL A 222 4.19 0.20 16.78
C VAL A 222 4.90 1.04 15.73
N ASP A 223 6.06 1.58 16.08
CA ASP A 223 7.03 2.02 15.09
C ASP A 223 7.84 0.81 14.61
N LEU A 224 7.59 0.40 13.37
CA LEU A 224 8.18 -0.77 12.74
C LEU A 224 9.71 -0.69 12.58
N ARG A 225 10.30 0.51 12.68
CA ARG A 225 11.75 0.72 12.64
C ARG A 225 12.43 0.23 13.92
N ASN A 226 11.68 0.18 15.03
CA ASN A 226 12.19 -0.26 16.32
C ASN A 226 12.49 -1.76 16.30
N GLU A 227 13.59 -2.15 16.93
CA GLU A 227 14.02 -3.55 16.96
C GLU A 227 13.00 -4.46 17.63
N SER A 228 12.26 -3.97 18.63
CA SER A 228 11.25 -4.72 19.37
C SER A 228 9.85 -4.70 18.74
N ALA A 229 9.70 -4.29 17.47
CA ALA A 229 8.39 -4.10 16.84
C ALA A 229 7.49 -5.34 16.88
N LEU A 230 8.03 -6.54 16.60
CA LEU A 230 7.25 -7.79 16.70
C LEU A 230 6.99 -8.23 18.13
N ASP A 231 7.84 -7.83 19.08
CA ASP A 231 7.68 -8.18 20.49
C ASP A 231 6.37 -7.58 21.07
N ALA A 232 5.81 -6.57 20.40
CA ALA A 232 4.50 -5.98 20.73
C ALA A 232 3.29 -6.86 20.34
N VAL A 233 3.50 -7.96 19.60
CA VAL A 233 2.43 -8.82 19.10
C VAL A 233 2.66 -10.31 19.29
N VAL A 234 3.85 -10.73 19.76
CA VAL A 234 4.14 -12.15 20.01
C VAL A 234 3.19 -12.79 21.03
N ASP A 235 2.64 -12.01 21.97
CA ASP A 235 1.66 -12.49 22.95
C ASP A 235 0.25 -12.70 22.37
N LEU A 236 -0.01 -12.17 21.17
CA LEU A 236 -1.29 -12.25 20.47
C LEU A 236 -1.33 -13.39 19.44
N LEU A 237 -0.19 -14.02 19.18
CA LEU A 237 0.03 -14.93 18.07
C LEU A 237 0.55 -16.26 18.60
N ASP A 238 0.04 -17.36 18.04
CA ASP A 238 0.55 -18.70 18.31
C ASP A 238 1.63 -19.04 17.25
N PRO A 239 2.89 -19.31 17.65
CA PRO A 239 3.98 -19.71 16.75
C PRO A 239 3.69 -20.94 15.89
N THR A 240 2.82 -21.83 16.38
CA THR A 240 2.49 -23.10 15.72
C THR A 240 1.38 -22.94 14.67
N ILE A 241 0.69 -21.79 14.66
CA ILE A 241 -0.37 -21.49 13.70
C ILE A 241 0.23 -20.79 12.47
N PRO A 242 -0.07 -21.25 11.25
CA PRO A 242 0.37 -20.60 10.02
C PRO A 242 0.07 -19.10 10.04
N THR A 243 1.10 -18.28 9.89
CA THR A 243 0.99 -16.82 9.95
C THR A 243 1.41 -16.15 8.64
N LEU A 244 0.51 -15.32 8.08
CA LEU A 244 0.78 -14.50 6.91
C LEU A 244 1.07 -13.06 7.33
N PHE A 245 2.22 -12.55 6.92
CA PHE A 245 2.58 -11.15 7.07
C PHE A 245 2.28 -10.36 5.79
N ILE A 246 1.76 -9.14 5.93
CA ILE A 246 1.43 -8.26 4.80
C ILE A 246 2.07 -6.90 5.05
N ALA A 247 2.87 -6.44 4.09
CA ALA A 247 3.40 -5.08 4.04
C ALA A 247 3.03 -4.44 2.70
N GLU A 248 1.98 -3.61 2.71
CA GLU A 248 1.40 -3.01 1.51
C GLU A 248 1.81 -1.54 1.40
N CYS A 249 2.83 -1.25 0.59
CA CYS A 249 3.53 0.04 0.49
C CYS A 249 4.08 0.53 1.83
N VAL A 250 4.90 -0.29 2.49
CA VAL A 250 5.45 0.02 3.83
C VAL A 250 6.96 -0.07 3.88
N LEU A 251 7.52 -1.20 3.43
CA LEU A 251 8.96 -1.46 3.59
C LEU A 251 9.80 -0.52 2.71
N ALA A 252 9.23 0.01 1.62
CA ALA A 252 9.79 1.10 0.83
C ALA A 252 10.20 2.35 1.65
N TYR A 253 9.50 2.65 2.76
CA TYR A 253 9.80 3.80 3.63
C TYR A 253 10.86 3.50 4.70
N MET A 254 11.36 2.28 4.77
CA MET A 254 12.28 1.81 5.81
C MET A 254 13.65 1.48 5.21
N ASP A 255 14.71 1.69 5.99
CA ASP A 255 16.02 1.22 5.57
C ASP A 255 16.07 -0.32 5.49
N ARG A 256 17.07 -0.82 4.76
CA ARG A 256 17.30 -2.26 4.58
C ARG A 256 17.38 -2.99 5.91
N GLY A 257 18.12 -2.45 6.89
CA GLY A 257 18.33 -3.09 8.18
C GLY A 257 17.01 -3.30 8.92
N ALA A 258 16.15 -2.28 8.96
CA ALA A 258 14.85 -2.36 9.61
C ALA A 258 13.89 -3.33 8.90
N SER A 259 13.78 -3.24 7.57
CA SER A 259 12.90 -4.12 6.79
C SER A 259 13.36 -5.59 6.81
N ASP A 260 14.66 -5.86 6.73
CA ASP A 260 15.24 -7.21 6.82
C ASP A 260 15.03 -7.83 8.19
N ARG A 261 15.21 -7.05 9.27
CA ARG A 261 14.95 -7.51 10.64
C ARG A 261 13.51 -7.97 10.82
N LEU A 262 12.54 -7.23 10.30
CA LEU A 262 11.13 -7.61 10.39
C LEU A 262 10.86 -8.95 9.70
N LEU A 263 11.28 -9.08 8.43
CA LEU A 263 11.12 -10.31 7.67
C LEU A 263 11.78 -11.51 8.37
N ARG A 264 13.00 -11.32 8.87
CA ARG A 264 13.74 -12.36 9.58
C ARG A 264 13.05 -12.77 10.87
N LYS A 265 12.59 -11.83 11.68
CA LYS A 265 11.88 -12.17 12.93
C LYS A 265 10.58 -12.94 12.66
N ILE A 266 9.86 -12.64 11.59
CA ILE A 266 8.68 -13.43 11.20
C ILE A 266 9.09 -14.85 10.82
N ALA A 267 10.10 -14.96 9.95
CA ALA A 267 10.61 -16.26 9.52
C ALA A 267 11.16 -17.07 10.71
N ASP A 268 11.78 -16.45 11.71
CA ASP A 268 12.34 -17.16 12.86
C ASP A 268 11.28 -17.57 13.89
N HIS A 269 10.20 -16.79 14.02
CA HIS A 269 9.23 -16.97 15.11
C HIS A 269 8.16 -18.04 14.84
N PHE A 270 7.72 -18.22 13.60
CA PHE A 270 6.61 -19.13 13.27
C PHE A 270 7.11 -20.39 12.56
N ASP A 271 6.51 -21.56 12.85
CA ASP A 271 6.88 -22.82 12.17
C ASP A 271 6.54 -22.78 10.68
N CYS A 272 5.40 -22.16 10.35
CA CYS A 272 4.93 -21.91 9.00
C CYS A 272 4.59 -20.43 8.85
N SER A 273 5.35 -19.72 8.02
CA SER A 273 5.17 -18.28 7.78
C SER A 273 5.19 -17.95 6.30
N ALA A 274 4.32 -17.03 5.90
CA ALA A 274 4.38 -16.39 4.60
C ALA A 274 4.47 -14.87 4.78
N ALA A 275 4.98 -14.18 3.78
CA ALA A 275 4.98 -12.73 3.73
C ALA A 275 4.62 -12.24 2.33
N VAL A 276 3.83 -11.17 2.23
CA VAL A 276 3.50 -10.47 0.98
C VAL A 276 3.96 -9.03 1.12
N VAL A 277 4.71 -8.55 0.13
CA VAL A 277 5.16 -7.18 0.02
C VAL A 277 4.67 -6.61 -1.30
N TYR A 278 3.98 -5.47 -1.23
CA TYR A 278 3.64 -4.66 -2.40
C TYR A 278 4.35 -3.33 -2.30
N GLU A 279 5.15 -2.94 -3.29
CA GLU A 279 5.84 -1.64 -3.30
C GLU A 279 6.43 -1.30 -4.67
N MET A 280 6.98 -0.09 -4.77
CA MET A 280 7.75 0.38 -5.91
C MET A 280 9.12 -0.27 -5.97
N PHE A 281 9.65 -0.42 -7.18
CA PHE A 281 11.04 -0.82 -7.42
C PHE A 281 11.55 -0.22 -8.74
N GLY A 282 12.85 -0.33 -9.00
CA GLY A 282 13.42 0.03 -10.31
C GLY A 282 13.36 1.52 -10.66
N LEU A 283 13.44 2.42 -9.67
CA LEU A 283 13.21 3.86 -9.87
C LEU A 283 14.45 4.64 -10.38
N ASP A 284 15.31 4.00 -11.16
CA ASP A 284 16.53 4.62 -11.71
C ASP A 284 16.32 5.16 -13.15
N ASP A 285 15.17 4.85 -13.76
CA ASP A 285 14.80 5.33 -15.09
C ASP A 285 14.20 6.76 -15.05
N ALA A 286 13.78 7.28 -16.21
CA ALA A 286 13.23 8.64 -16.27
C ALA A 286 11.92 8.79 -15.48
N PHE A 287 11.09 7.75 -15.47
CA PHE A 287 9.86 7.72 -14.69
C PHE A 287 10.15 7.72 -13.19
N GLY A 288 11.05 6.86 -12.74
CA GLY A 288 11.46 6.70 -11.36
C GLY A 288 12.12 7.95 -10.79
N ARG A 289 12.94 8.65 -11.57
CA ARG A 289 13.50 9.96 -11.16
C ARG A 289 12.41 10.98 -10.87
N VAL A 290 11.41 11.10 -11.75
CA VAL A 290 10.27 12.01 -11.51
C VAL A 290 9.47 11.59 -10.29
N MET A 291 9.20 10.29 -10.11
CA MET A 291 8.52 9.79 -8.92
C MET A 291 9.29 10.15 -7.63
N ARG A 292 10.62 9.98 -7.63
CA ARG A 292 11.47 10.33 -6.48
C ARG A 292 11.46 11.83 -6.19
N GLU A 293 11.63 12.67 -7.20
CA GLU A 293 11.58 14.13 -7.06
C GLU A 293 10.24 14.58 -6.48
N ASN A 294 9.15 13.99 -6.97
CA ASN A 294 7.80 14.23 -6.51
C ASN A 294 7.59 13.88 -5.03
N LEU A 295 8.04 12.70 -4.61
CA LEU A 295 7.96 12.25 -3.22
C LEU A 295 8.86 13.09 -2.31
N GLN A 296 10.07 13.43 -2.76
CA GLN A 296 11.00 14.25 -2.01
C GLN A 296 10.46 15.66 -1.77
N ALA A 297 9.76 16.25 -2.75
CA ALA A 297 9.07 17.54 -2.58
C ALA A 297 8.02 17.51 -1.45
N ARG A 298 7.50 16.32 -1.11
CA ARG A 298 6.58 16.08 0.01
C ARG A 298 7.28 15.64 1.29
N ASN A 299 8.60 15.62 1.33
CA ASN A 299 9.44 15.09 2.42
C ASN A 299 9.27 13.59 2.65
N VAL A 300 8.96 12.83 1.59
CA VAL A 300 8.95 11.36 1.61
C VAL A 300 10.23 10.87 0.94
N THR A 301 10.92 9.94 1.59
CA THR A 301 12.10 9.25 1.05
C THR A 301 11.80 7.75 0.95
N LEU A 302 12.49 7.07 0.04
CA LEU A 302 12.25 5.66 -0.29
C LEU A 302 13.50 4.79 -0.09
N PRO A 303 14.09 4.73 1.11
CA PRO A 303 15.33 3.98 1.35
C PRO A 303 15.19 2.46 1.05
N GLY A 304 13.98 1.90 1.16
CA GLY A 304 13.73 0.48 0.86
C GLY A 304 13.81 0.17 -0.64
N VAL A 305 13.47 1.14 -1.49
CA VAL A 305 13.56 0.99 -2.95
C VAL A 305 15.02 0.92 -3.41
N ASP A 306 15.90 1.70 -2.77
CA ASP A 306 17.35 1.67 -3.06
C ASP A 306 17.98 0.34 -2.63
N ALA A 307 17.47 -0.27 -1.57
CA ALA A 307 17.94 -1.56 -1.08
C ALA A 307 17.54 -2.73 -1.99
N TYR A 308 16.37 -2.65 -2.63
CA TYR A 308 15.77 -3.70 -3.45
C TYR A 308 15.36 -3.19 -4.84
N PRO A 309 16.33 -2.81 -5.70
CA PRO A 309 16.04 -2.05 -6.91
C PRO A 309 15.50 -2.89 -8.07
N THR A 310 15.60 -4.22 -8.03
CA THR A 310 15.17 -5.11 -9.12
C THR A 310 14.07 -6.07 -8.67
N LEU A 311 13.31 -6.59 -9.63
CA LEU A 311 12.29 -7.60 -9.35
C LEU A 311 12.91 -8.85 -8.68
N THR A 312 14.09 -9.28 -9.14
CA THR A 312 14.85 -10.37 -8.51
C THR A 312 15.22 -10.04 -7.07
N ALA A 313 15.74 -8.83 -6.79
CA ALA A 313 16.07 -8.42 -5.44
C ALA A 313 14.84 -8.38 -4.52
N GLN A 314 13.68 -7.99 -5.06
CA GLN A 314 12.40 -8.03 -4.35
C GLN A 314 11.94 -9.44 -3.97
N ALA A 315 12.36 -10.49 -4.69
CA ALA A 315 12.14 -11.89 -4.28
C ALA A 315 13.25 -12.38 -3.33
N GLU A 316 14.53 -12.16 -3.66
CA GLU A 316 15.68 -12.64 -2.88
C GLU A 316 15.72 -12.09 -1.45
N ARG A 317 15.12 -10.92 -1.20
CA ARG A 317 14.97 -10.37 0.15
C ARG A 317 14.33 -11.35 1.14
N PHE A 318 13.47 -12.25 0.68
CA PHE A 318 12.82 -13.22 1.57
C PHE A 318 13.78 -14.35 1.92
N THR A 319 14.46 -14.94 0.93
CA THR A 319 15.36 -16.07 1.17
C THR A 319 16.60 -15.69 1.97
N VAL A 320 17.11 -14.47 1.78
CA VAL A 320 18.18 -13.90 2.63
C VAL A 320 17.73 -13.69 4.08
N ASN A 321 16.42 -13.60 4.32
CA ASN A 321 15.83 -13.38 5.64
C ASN A 321 15.03 -14.59 6.15
N GLY A 322 15.45 -15.81 5.80
CA GLY A 322 14.99 -17.04 6.47
C GLY A 322 13.78 -17.73 5.84
N PHE A 323 13.21 -17.19 4.76
CA PHE A 323 12.19 -17.90 3.99
C PHE A 323 12.84 -18.95 3.07
N THR A 324 12.14 -20.04 2.78
CA THR A 324 12.67 -21.15 1.96
C THR A 324 12.31 -21.05 0.49
N ALA A 325 11.27 -20.27 0.15
CA ALA A 325 10.86 -19.98 -1.21
C ALA A 325 10.44 -18.52 -1.35
N SER A 326 10.55 -17.97 -2.55
CA SER A 326 10.16 -16.59 -2.85
C SER A 326 9.85 -16.40 -4.31
N SER A 327 8.93 -15.49 -4.60
CA SER A 327 8.54 -15.09 -5.95
C SER A 327 8.18 -13.62 -5.99
N SER A 328 8.15 -13.05 -7.19
CA SER A 328 7.79 -11.64 -7.39
C SER A 328 7.25 -11.43 -8.79
N LEU A 329 6.17 -10.65 -8.90
CA LEU A 329 5.56 -10.26 -10.17
C LEU A 329 5.34 -8.76 -10.20
N THR A 330 5.55 -8.15 -11.37
CA THR A 330 5.10 -6.77 -11.59
C THR A 330 3.58 -6.72 -11.65
N LEU A 331 2.99 -5.57 -11.32
CA LEU A 331 1.55 -5.37 -11.53
C LEU A 331 1.19 -5.48 -13.02
N ARG A 332 2.10 -5.12 -13.93
CA ARG A 332 1.90 -5.31 -15.38
C ARG A 332 1.74 -6.78 -15.72
N THR A 333 2.57 -7.66 -15.13
CA THR A 333 2.47 -9.12 -15.30
C THR A 333 1.17 -9.65 -14.70
N ILE A 334 0.80 -9.22 -13.50
CA ILE A 334 -0.46 -9.63 -12.84
C ILE A 334 -1.67 -9.24 -13.69
N ARG A 335 -1.73 -7.99 -14.14
CA ARG A 335 -2.80 -7.50 -15.01
C ARG A 335 -2.91 -8.32 -16.30
N SER A 336 -1.78 -8.65 -16.94
CA SER A 336 -1.77 -9.29 -18.26
C SER A 336 -2.02 -10.79 -18.23
N HIS A 337 -1.52 -11.49 -17.21
CA HIS A 337 -1.51 -12.97 -17.19
C HIS A 337 -2.45 -13.58 -16.14
N TYR A 338 -2.75 -12.87 -15.06
CA TYR A 338 -3.50 -13.41 -13.93
C TYR A 338 -4.92 -12.86 -13.85
N ILE A 339 -5.15 -11.61 -14.27
CA ILE A 339 -6.51 -11.06 -14.36
C ILE A 339 -7.18 -11.58 -15.62
N SER A 340 -8.34 -12.23 -15.45
CA SER A 340 -9.10 -12.84 -16.55
C SER A 340 -9.48 -11.81 -17.63
N SER A 341 -9.69 -12.30 -18.86
CA SER A 341 -10.16 -11.47 -19.98
C SER A 341 -11.48 -10.77 -19.64
N GLU A 342 -12.40 -11.49 -19.01
CA GLU A 342 -13.73 -10.99 -18.65
C GLU A 342 -13.62 -9.82 -17.66
N GLU A 343 -12.76 -9.94 -16.65
CA GLU A 343 -12.57 -8.88 -15.67
C GLU A 343 -11.85 -7.68 -16.29
N ARG A 344 -10.83 -7.90 -17.13
CA ARG A 344 -10.18 -6.81 -17.88
C ARG A 344 -11.16 -6.05 -18.77
N GLU A 345 -12.05 -6.77 -19.47
CA GLU A 345 -13.10 -6.17 -20.29
C GLU A 345 -14.14 -5.42 -19.45
N ARG A 346 -14.51 -5.95 -18.29
CA ARG A 346 -15.42 -5.27 -17.36
C ARG A 346 -14.82 -3.95 -16.90
N ILE A 347 -13.56 -3.98 -16.47
CA ILE A 347 -12.82 -2.82 -15.98
C ILE A 347 -12.64 -1.77 -17.09
N ALA A 348 -12.32 -2.17 -18.32
CA ALA A 348 -12.15 -1.26 -19.46
C ALA A 348 -13.45 -0.51 -19.84
N LYS A 349 -14.62 -1.00 -19.42
CA LYS A 349 -15.92 -0.35 -19.65
C LYS A 349 -16.28 0.71 -18.58
N LEU A 350 -15.54 0.79 -17.47
CA LEU A 350 -15.86 1.70 -16.37
C LEU A 350 -15.45 3.14 -16.66
N GLU A 351 -14.22 3.33 -17.16
CA GLU A 351 -13.68 4.63 -17.51
C GLU A 351 -12.80 4.53 -18.75
N MET A 352 -12.80 5.58 -19.58
CA MET A 352 -11.96 5.67 -20.76
C MET A 352 -10.50 5.91 -20.35
N LEU A 353 -9.59 5.08 -20.84
CA LEU A 353 -8.15 5.22 -20.64
C LEU A 353 -7.48 5.27 -22.01
N ASP A 354 -7.11 6.48 -22.44
CA ASP A 354 -6.59 6.72 -23.79
C ASP A 354 -5.12 6.29 -23.98
N GLU A 355 -4.36 6.19 -22.88
CA GLU A 355 -2.92 5.89 -22.89
C GLU A 355 -2.63 4.64 -22.05
N ILE A 356 -2.79 3.47 -22.67
CA ILE A 356 -2.54 2.17 -22.04
C ILE A 356 -1.04 1.99 -21.76
N GLU A 357 -0.18 2.62 -22.57
CA GLU A 357 1.27 2.60 -22.43
C GLU A 357 1.72 3.29 -21.14
N GLU A 358 1.05 4.38 -20.74
CA GLU A 358 1.32 5.04 -19.46
C GLU A 358 0.92 4.15 -18.28
N LEU A 359 -0.22 3.46 -18.38
CA LEU A 359 -0.62 2.49 -17.37
C LEU A 359 0.42 1.35 -17.28
N ASP A 360 0.80 0.74 -18.39
CA ASP A 360 1.77 -0.35 -18.39
C ASP A 360 3.14 0.09 -17.84
N LEU A 361 3.57 1.32 -18.14
CA LEU A 361 4.78 1.92 -17.58
C LEU A 361 4.68 2.12 -16.06
N VAL A 362 3.54 2.57 -15.54
CA VAL A 362 3.36 2.68 -14.09
C VAL A 362 3.34 1.27 -13.46
N LEU A 363 2.56 0.35 -14.01
CA LEU A 363 2.41 -1.00 -13.45
C LEU A 363 3.69 -1.85 -13.50
N GLN A 364 4.64 -1.55 -14.38
CA GLN A 364 5.93 -2.26 -14.40
C GLN A 364 6.88 -1.83 -13.27
N HIS A 365 6.63 -0.68 -12.63
CA HIS A 365 7.44 -0.15 -11.53
C HIS A 365 6.92 -0.51 -10.14
N TYR A 366 5.85 -1.31 -10.06
CA TYR A 366 5.35 -1.85 -8.80
C TYR A 366 5.36 -3.37 -8.86
N ALA A 367 5.77 -3.98 -7.76
CA ALA A 367 5.80 -5.42 -7.62
C ALA A 367 4.91 -5.88 -6.48
N ILE A 368 4.34 -7.08 -6.63
CA ILE A 368 3.90 -7.91 -5.52
C ILE A 368 4.92 -9.04 -5.42
N SER A 369 5.65 -9.09 -4.32
CA SER A 369 6.58 -10.15 -3.99
C SER A 369 6.11 -10.90 -2.76
N TRP A 370 6.42 -12.19 -2.69
CA TRP A 370 6.03 -13.02 -1.57
C TRP A 370 7.10 -14.05 -1.24
N GLY A 371 7.20 -14.36 0.05
CA GLY A 371 8.08 -15.38 0.60
C GLY A 371 7.29 -16.42 1.38
N LEU A 372 7.79 -17.66 1.40
CA LEU A 372 7.21 -18.77 2.14
C LEU A 372 8.29 -19.53 2.90
N LYS A 373 8.03 -19.81 4.17
CA LYS A 373 8.71 -20.82 4.99
C LYS A 373 7.65 -21.78 5.49
N ALA A 374 7.72 -23.03 5.08
CA ALA A 374 6.75 -24.04 5.49
C ALA A 374 7.44 -25.40 5.68
N PRO A 375 6.98 -26.25 6.61
CA PRO A 375 7.46 -27.63 6.71
C PRO A 375 7.20 -28.38 5.41
N GLU A 376 8.14 -29.22 4.97
CA GLU A 376 8.13 -29.90 3.65
C GLU A 376 6.85 -30.72 3.38
N GLU A 377 6.23 -31.28 4.41
CA GLU A 377 5.01 -32.09 4.29
C GLU A 377 3.71 -31.29 4.51
N SER A 378 3.81 -29.98 4.76
CA SER A 378 2.63 -29.15 5.02
C SER A 378 1.88 -28.83 3.74
N SER A 379 0.55 -28.63 3.83
CA SER A 379 -0.28 -28.18 2.71
C SER A 379 0.07 -26.78 2.20
N PHE A 380 0.92 -26.03 2.92
CA PHE A 380 1.34 -24.69 2.57
C PHE A 380 2.52 -24.64 1.60
N VAL A 381 3.23 -25.75 1.35
CA VAL A 381 4.43 -25.75 0.47
C VAL A 381 4.17 -25.32 -0.98
N HIS A 382 2.91 -25.33 -1.41
CA HIS A 382 2.48 -24.88 -2.73
C HIS A 382 1.77 -23.53 -2.72
N TRP A 383 1.74 -22.81 -1.59
CA TRP A 383 1.13 -21.50 -1.52
C TRP A 383 1.85 -20.51 -2.43
N THR A 384 1.11 -19.97 -3.40
CA THR A 384 1.61 -19.03 -4.41
C THR A 384 0.44 -18.26 -5.00
N MET A 385 0.74 -17.32 -5.91
CA MET A 385 -0.27 -16.62 -6.70
C MET A 385 -1.12 -17.64 -7.49
N PRO A 386 -2.45 -17.67 -7.32
CA PRO A 386 -3.33 -18.53 -8.12
C PRO A 386 -3.26 -18.17 -9.60
N ASP A 387 -3.49 -19.13 -10.49
CA ASP A 387 -3.44 -18.92 -11.95
C ASP A 387 -4.42 -17.85 -12.47
N GLN A 388 -5.50 -17.58 -11.73
CA GLN A 388 -6.46 -16.52 -12.03
C GLN A 388 -6.83 -15.75 -10.75
N VAL A 389 -6.79 -14.41 -10.82
CA VAL A 389 -6.97 -13.51 -9.66
C VAL A 389 -8.16 -12.57 -9.76
#